data_AF-A0A2K4WRD5-F1
#
_entry.id   AF-A0A2K4WRD5-F1
#
_cell.length_a   1.000
_cell.length_b   1.000
_cell.length_c   1.000
_cell.angle_alpha   90.00
_cell.angle_beta   90.00
_cell.angle_gamma   90.00
#
_symmetry.space_group_name_H-M   'P 1'
#
loop_
_entity.id
_entity.type
_entity.pdbx_description
1 polymer ?
#
loop_
_entity_poly.entity_id
_entity_poly.type
_entity_poly.pdbx_seq_one_letter_code
_entity_poly.pdbx_strand_id
1 'polypeptide(L)'
;MVRIDERNWVKTGVEVSDGALMLGSVLTCGQSDWATGAFDGSSSGLWLRVTVANGVMRIQHSSDALRWPLLRLAPFPASDVYAVGPMCCSPERGGLEVVFSHFEVMPALGKDLHDLT
;
A
#
# COMPACT_ATOMS: atom_id res chain seq x y z
N MET A 1 3.59 1.69 -4.69
CA MET A 1 4.07 2.95 -4.06
C MET A 1 3.26 4.11 -4.60
N VAL A 2 2.92 5.09 -3.75
CA VAL A 2 2.48 6.43 -4.17
C VAL A 2 3.57 7.40 -3.78
N ARG A 3 3.97 8.30 -4.68
CA ARG A 3 5.13 9.18 -4.50
C ARG A 3 4.86 10.57 -5.08
N ILE A 4 5.24 11.59 -4.33
CA ILE A 4 5.32 12.97 -4.80
C ILE A 4 6.80 13.27 -5.10
N ASP A 5 7.68 13.05 -4.12
CA ASP A 5 9.11 13.28 -4.20
C ASP A 5 9.90 12.31 -3.27
N GLU A 6 11.19 12.57 -3.03
CA GLU A 6 12.03 11.74 -2.15
C GLU A 6 11.74 11.84 -0.66
N ARG A 7 11.03 12.88 -0.23
CA ARG A 7 10.64 13.13 1.16
C ARG A 7 9.15 12.85 1.42
N ASN A 8 8.35 12.70 0.36
CA ASN A 8 6.90 12.54 0.41
C ASN A 8 6.45 11.33 -0.42
N TRP A 9 6.30 10.18 0.23
CA TRP A 9 5.92 8.92 -0.43
C TRP A 9 5.32 7.91 0.55
N VAL A 10 4.66 6.91 0.01
CA VAL A 10 4.21 5.73 0.76
C VAL A 10 4.53 4.44 0.01
N LYS A 11 5.07 3.46 0.74
CA LYS A 11 5.07 2.07 0.30
C LYS A 11 4.07 1.26 1.12
N THR A 12 3.47 0.27 0.49
CA THR A 12 2.59 -0.70 1.15
C THR A 12 2.65 -2.02 0.38
N GLY A 13 2.49 -3.11 1.11
CA GLY A 13 2.63 -4.47 0.61
C GLY A 13 3.13 -5.38 1.73
N VAL A 14 3.61 -6.56 1.33
CA VAL A 14 4.20 -7.52 2.25
C VAL A 14 5.70 -7.35 2.36
N GLU A 15 6.24 -7.62 3.54
CA GLU A 15 7.65 -7.57 3.89
C GLU A 15 7.96 -8.76 4.81
N VAL A 16 9.11 -9.41 4.62
CA VAL A 16 9.58 -10.41 5.58
C VAL A 16 10.33 -9.67 6.67
N SER A 17 9.78 -9.65 7.89
CA SER A 17 10.43 -9.10 9.07
C SER A 17 10.16 -9.99 10.28
N ASP A 18 11.10 -10.03 11.23
CA ASP A 18 10.99 -10.83 12.46
C ASP A 18 10.67 -12.33 12.21
N GLY A 19 11.13 -12.86 11.07
CA GLY A 19 10.90 -14.26 10.67
C GLY A 19 9.48 -14.57 10.15
N ALA A 20 8.64 -13.56 9.97
CA ALA A 20 7.27 -13.70 9.48
C ALA A 20 7.00 -12.84 8.24
N LEU A 21 5.96 -13.21 7.49
CA LEU A 21 5.41 -12.35 6.44
C LEU A 21 4.48 -11.31 7.07
N MET A 22 4.78 -10.05 6.83
CA MET A 22 4.11 -8.92 7.46
C MET A 22 3.47 -8.04 6.41
N LEU A 23 2.20 -7.69 6.58
CA LEU A 23 1.52 -6.71 5.73
C LEU A 23 1.59 -5.35 6.42
N GLY A 24 2.06 -4.35 5.69
CA GLY A 24 2.24 -3.03 6.29
C GLY A 24 2.30 -1.90 5.29
N SER A 25 2.61 -0.73 5.84
CA SER A 25 2.87 0.48 5.06
C SER A 25 3.89 1.36 5.76
N VAL A 26 4.76 2.00 4.97
CA VAL A 26 5.64 3.06 5.43
C VAL A 26 5.22 4.34 4.75
N LEU A 27 4.69 5.28 5.52
CA LEU A 27 4.37 6.64 5.09
C LEU A 27 5.56 7.53 5.43
N THR A 28 6.04 8.28 4.46
CA THR A 28 7.13 9.23 4.64
C THR A 28 6.62 10.62 4.29
N CYS A 29 6.61 11.51 5.28
CA CYS A 29 6.38 12.95 5.16
C CYS A 29 7.51 13.65 5.91
N GLY A 30 8.68 13.75 5.27
CA GLY A 30 9.94 14.15 5.92
C GLY A 30 10.58 13.02 6.75
N GLN A 31 9.81 12.39 7.64
CA GLN A 31 10.22 11.21 8.41
C GLN A 31 9.33 10.01 8.07
N SER A 32 9.92 8.81 8.06
CA SER A 32 9.21 7.56 7.80
C SER A 32 8.53 7.03 9.06
N ASP A 33 7.25 6.70 8.91
CA ASP A 33 6.38 6.09 9.91
C ASP A 33 5.89 4.73 9.36
N TRP A 34 6.33 3.65 10.02
CA TRP A 34 6.01 2.27 9.67
C TRP A 34 4.92 1.70 10.58
N ALA A 35 3.86 1.18 9.96
CA ALA A 35 2.84 0.37 10.60
C ALA A 35 2.79 -1.00 9.92
N THR A 36 2.78 -2.07 10.73
CA THR A 36 2.88 -3.45 10.25
C THR A 36 2.10 -4.42 11.14
N GLY A 37 1.70 -5.56 10.59
CA GLY A 37 1.06 -6.65 11.30
C GLY A 37 1.27 -7.98 10.60
N ALA A 38 1.13 -9.08 11.35
CA ALA A 38 1.25 -10.42 10.80
C ALA A 38 0.24 -10.63 9.67
N PHE A 39 0.71 -11.21 8.56
CA PHE A 39 -0.12 -11.49 7.39
C PHE A 39 -0.12 -12.98 7.10
N ASP A 40 -1.30 -13.53 6.88
CA ASP A 40 -1.44 -14.92 6.47
C ASP A 40 -1.07 -15.08 4.99
N GLY A 41 0.14 -15.59 4.77
CA GLY A 41 0.67 -15.93 3.44
C GLY A 41 0.04 -17.17 2.81
N SER A 42 -0.97 -17.80 3.43
CA SER A 42 -1.72 -18.92 2.82
C SER A 42 -2.55 -18.50 1.61
N SER A 43 -2.82 -17.20 1.45
CA SER A 43 -3.52 -16.65 0.30
C SER A 43 -2.71 -16.77 -1.01
N SER A 44 -3.41 -16.99 -2.12
CA SER A 44 -2.78 -17.10 -3.45
C SER A 44 -2.23 -15.79 -4.00
N GLY A 45 -2.50 -14.67 -3.32
CA GLY A 45 -2.05 -13.35 -3.73
C GLY A 45 -2.60 -12.25 -2.82
N LEU A 46 -2.08 -11.04 -3.02
CA LEU A 46 -2.47 -9.84 -2.29
C LEU A 46 -2.93 -8.78 -3.28
N TRP A 47 -4.12 -8.25 -3.04
CA TRP A 47 -4.61 -7.04 -3.68
C TRP A 47 -4.34 -5.83 -2.80
N LEU A 48 -3.93 -4.74 -3.43
CA LEU A 48 -3.72 -3.45 -2.78
C LEU A 48 -4.56 -2.40 -3.49
N ARG A 49 -5.22 -1.57 -2.69
CA ARG A 49 -5.98 -0.41 -3.18
C ARG A 49 -5.54 0.80 -2.38
N VAL A 50 -5.07 1.82 -3.08
CA VAL A 50 -4.68 3.10 -2.47
C VAL A 50 -5.55 4.20 -3.07
N THR A 51 -6.19 4.97 -2.21
CA THR A 51 -6.97 6.15 -2.60
C THR A 51 -6.35 7.38 -1.95
N VAL A 52 -6.08 8.41 -2.74
CA VAL A 52 -5.65 9.72 -2.24
C VAL A 52 -6.72 10.72 -2.64
N ALA A 53 -7.31 11.38 -1.65
CA ALA A 53 -8.33 12.40 -1.87
C ALA A 53 -8.35 13.37 -0.69
N ASN A 54 -8.59 14.66 -0.94
CA ASN A 54 -8.79 15.68 0.09
C ASN A 54 -7.67 15.73 1.16
N GLY A 55 -6.40 15.57 0.75
CA GLY A 55 -5.25 15.57 1.66
C GLY A 55 -5.15 14.34 2.56
N VAL A 56 -5.87 13.27 2.23
CA VAL A 56 -5.90 12.02 2.99
C VAL A 56 -5.58 10.85 2.07
N MET A 57 -4.80 9.92 2.59
CA MET A 57 -4.54 8.63 1.97
C MET A 57 -5.24 7.51 2.73
N ARG A 58 -5.94 6.67 1.99
CA ARG A 58 -6.56 5.42 2.43
C ARG A 58 -5.88 4.25 1.74
N ILE A 59 -5.42 3.28 2.51
CA ILE A 59 -4.84 2.03 2.01
C ILE A 59 -5.73 0.89 2.48
N GLN A 60 -6.17 0.08 1.53
CA GLN A 60 -6.91 -1.16 1.76
C GLN A 60 -6.16 -2.32 1.14
N HIS A 61 -6.43 -3.52 1.64
CA HIS A 61 -5.91 -4.76 1.10
C HIS A 61 -7.03 -5.77 0.93
N SER A 62 -6.80 -6.80 0.14
CA SER A 62 -7.73 -7.92 0.00
C SER A 62 -7.00 -9.19 -0.40
N SER A 63 -7.46 -10.34 0.09
CA SER A 63 -6.99 -11.67 -0.34
C SER A 63 -7.87 -12.31 -1.43
N ASP A 64 -9.05 -11.74 -1.69
CA ASP A 64 -10.07 -12.30 -2.58
C ASP A 64 -10.60 -11.30 -3.63
N ALA A 65 -10.14 -10.05 -3.60
CA ALA A 65 -10.65 -8.90 -4.37
C ALA A 65 -12.11 -8.52 -4.09
N LEU A 66 -12.76 -9.16 -3.11
CA LEU A 66 -14.16 -8.93 -2.75
C LEU A 66 -14.28 -8.12 -1.45
N ARG A 67 -13.48 -8.45 -0.44
CA ARG A 67 -13.48 -7.78 0.85
C ARG A 67 -12.22 -6.94 1.03
N TRP A 68 -12.38 -5.66 1.34
CA TRP A 68 -11.31 -4.66 1.37
C TRP A 68 -11.12 -4.01 2.75
N PRO A 69 -10.66 -4.74 3.78
CA PRO A 69 -10.31 -4.16 5.08
C PRO A 69 -9.30 -3.02 4.97
N LEU A 70 -9.48 -2.03 5.85
CA LEU A 70 -8.56 -0.90 6.00
C LEU A 70 -7.21 -1.38 6.54
N LEU A 71 -6.12 -0.97 5.89
CA LEU A 71 -4.76 -1.15 6.36
C LEU A 71 -4.22 0.13 7.01
N ARG A 72 -4.46 1.29 6.39
CA ARG A 72 -4.03 2.60 6.92
C ARG A 72 -4.94 3.73 6.43
N LEU A 73 -5.19 4.69 7.30
CA LEU A 73 -5.78 5.98 6.98
C LEU A 73 -4.90 7.06 7.61
N ALA A 74 -4.39 7.99 6.81
CA ALA A 74 -3.47 9.03 7.29
C ALA A 74 -3.54 10.28 6.42
N PRO A 75 -3.18 11.47 6.97
CA PRO A 75 -2.90 12.64 6.16
C PRO A 75 -1.82 12.35 5.12
N PHE A 76 -1.98 12.87 3.91
CA PHE A 76 -0.98 12.81 2.84
C PHE A 76 -0.96 14.13 2.07
N PRO A 77 0.21 14.71 1.75
CA PRO A 77 0.29 16.03 1.14
C PRO A 77 -0.50 16.12 -0.16
N ALA A 78 -1.22 17.23 -0.34
CA ALA A 78 -1.84 17.54 -1.61
C ALA A 78 -0.77 17.88 -2.66
N SER A 79 -0.92 17.34 -3.85
CA SER A 79 -0.07 17.56 -5.02
C SER A 79 -0.91 17.54 -6.28
N ASP A 80 -0.50 18.31 -7.29
CA ASP A 80 -1.11 18.28 -8.63
C ASP A 80 -0.83 16.93 -9.33
N VAL A 81 0.28 16.28 -8.98
CA VAL A 81 0.72 15.02 -9.58
C VAL A 81 1.22 14.06 -8.52
N TYR A 82 0.83 12.79 -8.66
CA TYR A 82 1.37 11.68 -7.89
C TYR A 82 1.89 10.62 -8.86
N ALA A 83 3.10 10.13 -8.63
CA ALA A 83 3.56 8.90 -9.25
C ALA A 83 2.98 7.70 -8.47
N VAL A 84 2.41 6.74 -9.17
CA VAL A 84 1.86 5.52 -8.57
C VAL A 84 2.24 4.30 -9.40
N GLY A 85 2.58 3.21 -8.73
CA GLY A 85 2.87 1.95 -9.43
C GLY A 85 3.35 0.81 -8.53
N PRO A 86 3.59 -0.36 -9.13
CA PRO A 86 4.25 -1.48 -8.49
C PRO A 86 5.59 -1.09 -7.83
N MET A 87 5.95 -1.79 -6.76
CA MET A 87 7.23 -1.62 -6.08
C MET A 87 7.72 -2.97 -5.55
N CYS A 88 9.00 -3.24 -5.73
CA CYS A 88 9.67 -4.42 -5.19
C CYS A 88 11.05 -4.00 -4.64
N CYS A 89 11.42 -4.49 -3.47
CA CYS A 89 12.71 -4.20 -2.83
C CYS A 89 13.30 -5.46 -2.21
N SER A 90 14.61 -5.61 -2.33
CA SER A 90 15.36 -6.70 -1.70
C SER A 90 16.65 -6.12 -1.09
N PRO A 91 16.57 -5.52 0.13
CA PRO A 91 17.62 -4.63 0.64
C PRO A 91 18.97 -5.30 0.85
N GLU A 92 18.99 -6.58 1.21
CA GLU A 92 20.21 -7.31 1.57
C GLU A 92 20.87 -8.04 0.38
N ARG A 93 20.06 -8.49 -0.58
CA ARG A 93 20.49 -9.34 -1.71
C ARG A 93 19.47 -9.28 -2.84
N GLY A 94 19.88 -9.60 -4.07
CA GLY A 94 18.97 -9.73 -5.21
C GLY A 94 18.22 -11.07 -5.27
N GLY A 95 17.41 -11.23 -6.32
CA GLY A 95 16.72 -12.49 -6.65
C GLY A 95 15.24 -12.57 -6.24
N LEU A 96 14.67 -11.49 -5.69
CA LEU A 96 13.23 -11.41 -5.44
C LEU A 96 12.47 -11.21 -6.75
N GLU A 97 11.70 -12.22 -7.14
CA GLU A 97 10.78 -12.15 -8.28
C GLU A 97 9.35 -11.92 -7.80
N VAL A 98 8.67 -10.94 -8.40
CA VAL A 98 7.29 -10.58 -8.06
C VAL A 98 6.52 -10.34 -9.34
N VAL A 99 5.33 -10.93 -9.44
CA VAL A 99 4.38 -10.67 -10.53
C VAL A 99 3.36 -9.67 -10.05
N PHE A 100 3.20 -8.59 -10.81
CA PHE A 100 2.11 -7.64 -10.65
C PHE A 100 1.16 -7.77 -11.84
N SER A 101 -0.14 -7.86 -11.55
CA SER A 101 -1.21 -7.98 -12.54
C SER A 101 -2.38 -7.09 -12.15
N HIS A 102 -3.28 -6.80 -13.10
CA HIS A 102 -4.50 -6.02 -12.86
C HIS A 102 -4.25 -4.62 -12.26
N PHE A 103 -3.19 -3.95 -12.71
CA PHE A 103 -2.90 -2.57 -12.31
C PHE A 103 -3.87 -1.60 -13.00
N GLU A 104 -4.56 -0.79 -12.19
CA GLU A 104 -5.53 0.19 -12.67
C GLU A 104 -5.40 1.49 -11.88
N VAL A 105 -5.59 2.63 -12.56
CA VAL A 105 -5.70 3.95 -11.95
C VAL A 105 -7.04 4.55 -12.35
N MET A 106 -7.84 4.94 -11.35
CA MET A 106 -9.19 5.46 -11.51
C MET A 106 -9.40 6.68 -10.60
N PRO A 107 -10.48 7.46 -10.79
CA PRO A 107 -10.92 8.44 -9.80
C PRO A 107 -11.08 7.82 -8.40
N ALA A 108 -10.93 8.64 -7.37
CA ALA A 108 -11.08 8.20 -5.99
C ALA A 108 -12.45 7.55 -5.73
N LEU A 109 -12.45 6.42 -5.03
CA LEU A 109 -13.67 5.73 -4.63
C LEU A 109 -14.43 6.54 -3.58
N GLY A 110 -15.68 6.88 -3.88
CA GLY A 110 -16.61 7.54 -2.94
C GLY A 110 -17.27 6.60 -1.94
N LYS A 111 -16.72 5.39 -1.73
CA LYS A 111 -17.27 4.42 -0.77
C LYS A 111 -16.92 4.82 0.65
N ASP A 112 -17.84 4.57 1.57
CA ASP A 112 -17.62 4.77 3.00
C ASP A 112 -16.41 3.97 3.51
N LEU A 113 -15.79 4.46 4.59
CA LEU A 113 -14.58 3.84 5.15
C LEU A 113 -14.81 2.39 5.58
N HIS A 114 -16.00 2.10 6.09
CA HIS A 114 -16.39 0.79 6.61
C HIS A 114 -17.21 -0.04 5.61
N ASP A 115 -17.46 0.47 4.41
CA ASP A 115 -17.91 -0.37 3.30
C ASP A 115 -16.71 -1.18 2.79
N LEU A 116 -16.76 -2.49 3.03
CA LEU A 116 -15.69 -3.41 2.68
C LEU A 116 -15.86 -4.02 1.29
N THR A 117 -16.95 -3.71 0.57
CA THR A 117 -17.25 -4.30 -0.75
C THR A 117 -16.62 -3.53 -1.91
#